data_AF-A0AA94KXQ0-F1
#
_entry.id   AF-A0AA94KXQ0-F1
#
_cell.length_a   1.000
_cell.length_b   1.000
_cell.length_c   1.000
_cell.angle_alpha   90.00
_cell.angle_beta   90.00
_cell.angle_gamma   90.00
#
_symmetry.space_group_name_H-M   'P 1'
#
loop_
_entity.id
_entity.type
_entity.pdbx_description
1 polymer ?
#
loop_
_entity_poly.entity_id
_entity_poly.type
_entity_poly.pdbx_seq_one_letter_code
_entity_poly.pdbx_strand_id
1 'polypeptide(L)'
;MQFEEGQEVMIDYVPGMMKATIKTVRDDACRVFVHRIGKEMLFDINHIYPVEPDFENMIESKLGELIHNRRTNIKEVHEATGLSRTTISNLVNGYASGIRFETLTKLSNHFNCEITDIINYEKEEEV
;
A
#
# COMPACT_ATOMS: atom_id res chain seq x y z
N MET A 1 4.51 -8.37 24.33
CA MET A 1 4.21 -9.07 23.06
C MET A 1 5.48 -8.95 22.23
N GLN A 2 6.21 -10.06 22.03
CA GLN A 2 7.51 -10.02 21.34
C GLN A 2 7.25 -10.25 19.86
N PHE A 3 7.74 -9.34 19.03
CA PHE A 3 7.62 -9.41 17.59
C PHE A 3 8.36 -10.63 17.02
N GLU A 4 7.93 -11.10 15.85
CA GLU A 4 8.55 -12.24 15.14
C GLU A 4 9.16 -11.82 13.80
N GLU A 5 10.20 -12.54 13.36
CA GLU A 5 10.76 -12.35 12.02
C GLU A 5 9.71 -12.70 10.95
N GLY A 6 9.60 -11.85 9.93
CA GLY A 6 8.57 -11.96 8.89
C GLY A 6 7.25 -11.28 9.23
N GLN A 7 7.04 -10.86 10.48
CA GLN A 7 5.82 -10.16 10.88
C GLN A 7 5.69 -8.78 10.22
N GLU A 8 4.48 -8.42 9.79
CA GLU A 8 4.16 -7.06 9.35
C GLU A 8 3.78 -6.16 10.53
N VAL A 9 4.31 -4.94 10.51
CA VAL A 9 4.16 -3.95 11.59
C VAL A 9 3.95 -2.54 11.04
N MET A 10 3.33 -1.67 11.84
CA MET A 10 3.28 -0.23 11.58
C MET A 10 4.35 0.45 12.42
N ILE A 11 5.20 1.22 11.76
CA ILE A 11 6.22 2.05 12.42
C ILE A 11 5.79 3.51 12.39
N ASP A 12 5.98 4.22 13.50
CA ASP A 12 5.83 5.67 13.51
C ASP A 12 7.10 6.31 12.94
N TYR A 13 7.02 6.89 11.74
CA TYR A 13 8.15 7.45 11.01
C TYR A 13 7.83 8.83 10.46
N VAL A 14 8.48 9.86 10.97
CA VAL A 14 8.20 11.24 10.54
C VAL A 14 8.40 11.41 9.02
N PRO A 15 7.36 11.79 8.24
CA PRO A 15 6.00 12.14 8.65
C PRO A 15 4.99 10.97 8.53
N GLY A 16 4.57 10.38 9.66
CA GLY A 16 3.43 9.47 9.78
C GLY A 16 3.73 7.96 9.92
N MET A 17 2.68 7.15 9.98
CA MET A 17 2.85 5.70 10.10
C MET A 17 3.22 5.05 8.75
N MET A 18 4.07 4.04 8.79
CA MET A 18 4.48 3.27 7.61
C MET A 18 4.40 1.76 7.86
N LYS A 19 4.02 0.99 6.83
CA LYS A 19 4.06 -0.47 6.86
C LYS A 19 5.50 -0.97 6.70
N ALA A 20 5.92 -1.91 7.53
CA ALA A 20 7.23 -2.54 7.48
C ALA A 20 7.15 -4.04 7.77
N THR A 21 8.13 -4.81 7.27
CA THR A 21 8.32 -6.21 7.64
C THR A 21 9.50 -6.34 8.58
N ILE A 22 9.34 -7.08 9.67
CA ILE A 22 10.43 -7.38 10.59
C ILE A 22 11.38 -8.37 9.92
N LYS A 23 12.65 -7.98 9.82
CA LYS A 23 13.72 -8.82 9.25
C LYS A 23 14.49 -9.56 10.32
N THR A 24 14.78 -8.90 11.44
CA THR A 24 15.44 -9.51 12.59
C THR A 24 14.97 -8.87 13.89
N VAL A 25 14.84 -9.65 14.96
CA VAL A 25 14.52 -9.17 16.31
C VAL A 25 15.72 -9.42 17.22
N ARG A 26 16.18 -8.41 17.95
CA ARG A 26 17.30 -8.51 18.90
C ARG A 26 17.05 -7.64 20.10
N ASP A 27 17.02 -8.23 21.29
CA ASP A 27 16.82 -7.53 22.57
C ASP A 27 15.60 -6.59 22.54
N ASP A 28 15.84 -5.29 22.45
CA ASP A 28 14.87 -4.18 22.42
C ASP A 28 14.78 -3.46 21.06
N ALA A 29 15.37 -4.04 20.01
CA ALA A 29 15.34 -3.46 18.67
C ALA A 29 14.97 -4.48 17.59
N CYS A 30 14.28 -4.00 16.56
CA CYS A 30 14.04 -4.75 15.33
C CYS A 30 14.73 -4.08 14.15
N ARG A 31 15.37 -4.87 13.30
CA ARG A 31 15.66 -4.43 11.93
C ARG A 31 14.40 -4.70 11.11
N VAL A 32 13.85 -3.66 10.52
CA VAL A 32 12.66 -3.75 9.68
C VAL A 32 12.98 -3.25 8.27
N PHE A 33 12.29 -3.80 7.29
CA PHE A 33 12.28 -3.29 5.94
C PHE A 33 11.05 -2.41 5.75
N VAL A 34 11.26 -1.12 5.51
CA VAL A 34 10.17 -0.17 5.32
C VAL A 34 9.79 -0.13 3.85
N HIS A 35 8.64 -0.72 3.52
CA HIS A 35 8.17 -0.86 2.13
C HIS A 35 8.12 0.47 1.39
N ARG A 36 7.64 1.52 2.05
CA ARG A 36 7.48 2.85 1.46
C ARG A 36 8.82 3.53 1.12
N ILE A 37 9.90 3.20 1.83
CA ILE A 37 11.23 3.81 1.63
C ILE A 37 12.17 2.87 0.85
N GLY A 38 11.85 1.57 0.80
CA GLY A 38 12.71 0.54 0.20
C GLY A 38 14.04 0.40 0.95
N LYS A 39 14.07 0.72 2.25
CA LYS A 39 15.27 0.70 3.08
C LYS A 39 15.07 -0.16 4.31
N GLU A 40 16.14 -0.84 4.67
CA GLU A 40 16.26 -1.47 5.98
C GLU A 40 16.70 -0.44 7.01
N MET A 41 16.01 -0.43 8.14
CA MET A 41 16.26 0.49 9.23
C MET A 41 16.14 -0.24 10.56
N LEU A 42 16.84 0.28 11.57
CA LEU A 42 16.76 -0.21 12.93
C LEU A 42 15.73 0.63 13.69
N PHE A 43 14.79 -0.03 14.36
CA PHE A 43 13.77 0.60 15.18
C PHE A 43 13.77 0.00 16.58
N ASP A 44 13.54 0.85 17.56
CA ASP A 44 13.24 0.44 18.93
C ASP A 44 11.85 -0.21 18.98
N ILE A 45 11.72 -1.35 19.65
CA ILE A 45 10.46 -2.11 19.71
C ILE A 45 9.29 -1.30 20.30
N ASN A 46 9.57 -0.25 21.09
CA ASN A 46 8.54 0.61 21.67
C ASN A 46 7.90 1.57 20.65
N HIS A 47 8.53 1.77 19.48
CA HIS A 47 8.03 2.61 18.40
C HIS A 47 7.47 1.79 17.22
N ILE A 48 7.41 0.47 17.39
CA ILE A 48 6.84 -0.47 16.45
C ILE A 48 5.51 -0.91 17.04
N TYR A 49 4.43 -0.69 16.30
CA TYR A 49 3.11 -1.17 16.69
C TYR A 49 2.84 -2.46 15.90
N PRO A 50 2.42 -3.54 16.57
CA PRO A 50 1.90 -4.69 15.84
C PRO A 50 0.74 -4.20 14.96
N VAL A 51 0.69 -4.65 13.72
CA VAL A 51 -0.52 -4.47 12.91
C VAL A 51 -1.60 -5.29 13.62
N GLU A 52 -2.51 -4.62 14.33
CA GLU A 52 -3.78 -5.27 14.65
C GLU A 52 -4.49 -5.56 13.32
N PRO A 53 -5.08 -6.74 13.12
CA PRO A 53 -5.73 -7.11 11.85
C PRO A 53 -6.85 -6.16 11.39
N ASP A 54 -7.30 -5.21 12.19
CA ASP A 54 -8.61 -4.56 12.00
C ASP A 54 -8.54 -3.14 11.40
N PHE A 55 -7.70 -2.94 10.39
CA PHE A 55 -7.82 -1.80 9.47
C PHE A 55 -7.43 -2.18 8.04
N GLU A 56 -7.83 -3.37 7.59
CA GLU A 56 -7.97 -3.58 6.16
C GLU A 56 -9.17 -2.74 5.70
N ASN A 57 -8.90 -1.70 4.92
CA ASN A 57 -9.98 -1.08 4.16
C ASN A 57 -10.65 -2.21 3.38
N MET A 58 -11.94 -2.45 3.63
CA MET A 58 -12.76 -3.37 2.83
C MET A 58 -12.74 -3.01 1.33
N ILE A 59 -12.19 -1.84 0.98
CA ILE A 59 -11.99 -1.34 -0.36
C ILE A 59 -10.48 -1.19 -0.63
N GLU A 60 -9.97 -1.91 -1.62
CA GLU A 60 -8.59 -1.84 -2.08
C GLU A 60 -8.47 -1.46 -3.56
N SER A 61 -7.29 -0.97 -3.96
CA SER A 61 -7.00 -0.61 -5.35
C SER A 61 -6.20 -1.71 -6.03
N LYS A 62 -6.73 -2.25 -7.13
CA LYS A 62 -6.11 -3.25 -8.01
C LYS A 62 -5.25 -2.62 -9.12
N LEU A 63 -4.96 -1.31 -9.02
CA LEU A 63 -4.21 -0.59 -10.05
C LEU A 63 -2.79 -1.15 -10.26
N GLY A 64 -2.14 -1.67 -9.21
CA GLY A 64 -0.83 -2.30 -9.33
C GLY A 64 -0.84 -3.53 -10.25
N GLU A 65 -1.83 -4.40 -10.08
CA GLU A 65 -2.05 -5.57 -10.94
C GLU A 65 -2.38 -5.17 -12.37
N LEU A 66 -3.25 -4.17 -12.56
CA LEU A 66 -3.58 -3.65 -13.88
C LEU A 66 -2.34 -3.13 -14.63
N ILE A 67 -1.48 -2.35 -13.96
CA ILE A 67 -0.24 -1.85 -14.55
C ILE A 67 0.68 -3.00 -14.96
N HIS A 68 0.82 -4.01 -14.10
CA HIS A 68 1.63 -5.19 -14.37
C HIS A 68 1.09 -5.97 -15.58
N ASN A 69 -0.21 -6.30 -15.57
CA ASN A 69 -0.87 -7.08 -16.62
C ASN A 69 -0.85 -6.37 -17.98
N ARG A 70 -0.93 -5.04 -17.97
CA ARG A 70 -0.87 -4.20 -19.19
C ARG A 70 0.54 -3.87 -19.64
N ARG A 71 1.58 -4.36 -18.93
CA ARG A 71 3.01 -4.11 -19.21
C ARG A 71 3.33 -2.62 -19.39
N THR A 72 2.68 -1.77 -18.59
CA THR A 72 2.91 -0.33 -18.58
C THR A 72 3.62 0.07 -17.29
N ASN A 73 3.80 1.37 -17.05
CA ASN A 73 4.42 1.90 -15.86
C ASN A 73 3.76 3.22 -15.42
N ILE A 74 4.07 3.65 -14.20
CA ILE A 74 3.49 4.86 -13.59
C ILE A 74 3.71 6.11 -14.45
N LYS A 75 4.86 6.21 -15.15
CA LYS A 75 5.16 7.36 -16.01
C LYS A 75 4.24 7.39 -17.23
N GLU A 76 4.05 6.26 -17.91
CA GLU A 76 3.15 6.16 -19.06
C GLU A 76 1.70 6.45 -18.68
N VAL A 77 1.23 5.89 -17.56
CA VAL A 77 -0.12 6.16 -17.03
C VAL A 77 -0.29 7.65 -16.70
N HIS A 78 0.72 8.27 -16.10
CA HIS A 78 0.71 9.71 -15.83
C HIS A 78 0.57 10.53 -17.12
N GLU A 79 1.36 10.20 -18.14
CA GLU A 79 1.35 10.91 -19.43
C GLU A 79 0.02 10.72 -20.17
N ALA A 80 -0.59 9.54 -20.09
CA ALA A 80 -1.85 9.26 -20.78
C ALA A 80 -3.10 9.79 -20.06
N THR A 81 -3.10 9.81 -18.72
CA THR A 81 -4.29 10.17 -17.92
C THR A 81 -4.25 11.60 -17.38
N GLY A 82 -3.07 12.23 -17.34
CA GLY A 82 -2.84 13.51 -16.67
C GLY A 82 -2.94 13.45 -15.14
N LEU A 83 -3.07 12.26 -14.55
CA LEU A 83 -3.05 12.08 -13.09
C LEU A 83 -1.64 12.27 -12.55
N SER A 84 -1.48 12.87 -11.37
CA SER A 84 -0.15 13.04 -10.78
C SER A 84 0.52 11.67 -10.52
N ARG A 85 1.84 11.58 -10.70
CA ARG A 85 2.60 10.36 -10.39
C ARG A 85 2.42 9.94 -8.93
N THR A 86 2.28 10.89 -8.01
CA THR A 86 2.00 10.62 -6.60
C THR A 86 0.65 9.94 -6.40
N THR A 87 -0.39 10.41 -7.09
CA THR A 87 -1.73 9.78 -7.04
C THR A 87 -1.67 8.34 -7.54
N ILE A 88 -1.04 8.11 -8.69
CA ILE A 88 -0.90 6.76 -9.26
C ILE A 88 -0.08 5.86 -8.32
N SER A 89 1.06 6.36 -7.80
CA SER A 89 1.90 5.62 -6.86
C SER A 89 1.15 5.22 -5.59
N ASN A 90 0.36 6.14 -5.01
CA ASN A 90 -0.42 5.83 -3.82
C ASN A 90 -1.47 4.75 -4.10
N LEU A 91 -2.12 4.78 -5.26
CA LEU A 91 -3.09 3.76 -5.66
C LEU A 91 -2.45 2.40 -5.95
N VAL A 92 -1.28 2.38 -6.60
CA VAL A 92 -0.52 1.15 -6.90
C VAL A 92 -0.06 0.46 -5.63
N ASN A 93 0.33 1.22 -4.62
CA ASN A 93 0.89 0.68 -3.38
C ASN A 93 -0.14 0.54 -2.24
N GLY A 94 -1.44 0.75 -2.50
CA GLY A 94 -2.48 0.66 -1.47
C GLY A 94 -2.42 1.76 -0.39
N TYR A 95 -1.71 2.86 -0.63
CA TYR A 95 -1.56 3.98 0.33
C TYR A 95 -2.67 5.03 0.22
N ALA A 96 -3.63 4.85 -0.68
CA ALA A 96 -4.73 5.77 -0.85
C ALA A 96 -5.83 5.48 0.19
N SER A 97 -6.15 6.47 1.02
CA SER A 97 -7.33 6.43 1.91
C SER A 97 -8.66 6.66 1.18
N GLY A 98 -8.60 6.92 -0.13
CA GLY A 98 -9.75 7.14 -0.97
C GLY A 98 -9.33 7.52 -2.38
N ILE A 99 -10.27 7.43 -3.32
CA ILE A 99 -10.06 7.75 -4.73
C ILE A 99 -11.19 8.65 -5.23
N ARG A 100 -10.82 9.69 -6.00
CA ARG A 100 -11.80 10.60 -6.61
C ARG A 100 -12.47 9.92 -7.79
N PHE A 101 -13.76 10.18 -8.03
CA PHE A 101 -14.47 9.65 -9.19
C PHE A 101 -13.83 10.05 -10.53
N GLU A 102 -13.35 11.29 -10.65
CA GLU A 102 -12.61 11.72 -11.84
C GLU A 102 -11.36 10.86 -12.09
N THR A 103 -10.68 10.43 -11.02
CA THR A 103 -9.52 9.53 -11.13
C THR A 103 -9.95 8.16 -11.65
N LEU A 104 -11.06 7.62 -11.17
CA LEU A 104 -11.64 6.38 -11.69
C LEU A 104 -12.03 6.49 -13.15
N THR A 105 -12.71 7.56 -13.56
CA THR A 105 -13.07 7.79 -14.97
C THR A 105 -11.83 7.82 -15.86
N LYS A 106 -10.78 8.54 -15.46
CA LYS A 106 -9.53 8.65 -16.22
C LYS A 106 -8.83 7.30 -16.37
N LEU A 107 -8.73 6.53 -15.29
CA LEU A 107 -8.11 5.20 -15.29
C LEU A 107 -8.93 4.21 -16.11
N SER A 108 -10.25 4.15 -15.90
CA SER A 108 -11.19 3.29 -16.62
C SER A 108 -11.13 3.54 -18.13
N ASN A 109 -11.15 4.80 -18.56
CA ASN A 109 -11.02 5.18 -19.97
C ASN A 109 -9.65 4.80 -20.56
N HIS A 110 -8.57 5.01 -19.81
CA HIS A 110 -7.21 4.72 -20.28
C HIS A 110 -6.97 3.21 -20.44
N PHE A 111 -7.37 2.42 -19.46
CA PHE A 111 -7.20 0.98 -19.46
C PHE A 111 -8.32 0.23 -20.21
N ASN A 112 -9.36 0.95 -20.63
CA ASN A 112 -10.57 0.40 -21.24
C ASN A 112 -11.13 -0.77 -20.40
N CYS A 113 -11.40 -0.49 -19.13
CA CYS A 113 -11.79 -1.46 -18.10
C CYS A 113 -12.91 -0.90 -17.19
N GLU A 114 -13.58 -1.77 -16.46
CA GLU A 114 -14.62 -1.37 -15.51
C GLU A 114 -14.02 -0.86 -14.19
N ILE A 115 -14.83 -0.15 -13.40
CA ILE A 115 -14.41 0.36 -12.09
C ILE A 115 -14.04 -0.80 -11.14
N THR A 116 -14.72 -1.93 -11.26
CA THR A 116 -14.45 -3.17 -10.51
C THR A 116 -13.12 -3.83 -10.86
N ASP A 117 -12.53 -3.49 -12.01
CA ASP A 117 -11.17 -3.94 -12.35
C ASP A 117 -10.10 -3.08 -11.63
N ILE A 118 -10.46 -1.86 -11.23
CA ILE A 118 -9.57 -0.90 -10.55
C ILE A 118 -9.72 -0.97 -9.03
N ILE A 119 -10.92 -1.25 -8.53
CA ILE A 119 -11.25 -1.31 -7.12
C ILE A 119 -11.86 -2.67 -6.78
N ASN A 120 -11.38 -3.27 -5.70
CA ASN A 120 -12.03 -4.41 -5.06
C ASN A 120 -12.84 -3.97 -3.84
N TYR A 121 -13.93 -4.66 -3.56
CA TYR A 121 -14.57 -4.63 -2.25
C TYR A 121 -14.67 -6.06 -1.72
N GLU A 122 -13.98 -6.35 -0.61
CA GLU A 122 -14.11 -7.62 0.08
C GLU A 122 -15.05 -7.46 1.25
N LYS A 123 -16.09 -8.28 1.26
CA LYS A 123 -17.08 -8.31 2.32
C LYS A 123 -16.61 -9.33 3.34
N GLU A 124 -16.52 -8.94 4.61
CA GLU A 124 -16.40 -9.93 5.68
C GLU A 124 -17.63 -10.85 5.61
N GLU A 125 -17.40 -12.13 5.31
CA GLU A 125 -18.44 -13.15 5.49
C GLU A 125 -18.58 -13.40 6.98
N GLU A 126 -19.69 -12.95 7.57
CA GLU A 126 -20.10 -13.39 8.91
C GLU A 126 -20.34 -14.90 8.87
N VAL A 127 -19.48 -15.68 9.54
CA VAL A 127 -19.63 -17.14 9.75
C VAL A 127 -20.26 -17.41 11.12
#